data_AF-A0A820JSF9-F1
#
_entry.id   AF-A0A820JSF9-F1
#
_cell.length_a   1.000
_cell.length_b   1.000
_cell.length_c   1.000
_cell.angle_alpha   90.00
_cell.angle_beta   90.00
_cell.angle_gamma   90.00
#
_symmetry.space_group_name_H-M   'P 1'
#
loop_
_entity.id
_entity.type
_entity.pdbx_description
1 polymer ?
#
loop_
_entity_poly.entity_id
_entity_poly.type
_entity_poly.pdbx_seq_one_letter_code
_entity_poly.pdbx_strand_id
1 'polypeptide(L)'
;MGEYSKALSSYERALDIDKKVLPPNHPDLASDYNNIGAVHNKMGEYSKALSSHERVLEIKKIALPANHLSLAVSYNNIGNVYDNMGEYSKALSSYERALDIDKKVLPPNHPNSPML
;
A
#
# COMPACT_ATOMS: atom_id res chain seq x y z
N MET A 1 16.00 -3.81 -15.61
CA MET A 1 14.65 -3.85 -16.23
C MET A 1 14.11 -5.28 -16.35
N GLY A 2 14.89 -6.27 -16.83
CA GLY A 2 14.39 -7.64 -17.04
C GLY A 2 13.91 -8.41 -15.79
N GLU A 3 14.45 -8.13 -14.60
CA GLU A 3 14.02 -8.81 -13.36
C GLU A 3 12.67 -8.32 -12.85
N TYR A 4 12.43 -7.00 -12.91
CA TYR A 4 11.14 -6.42 -12.52
C TYR A 4 9.99 -6.92 -13.40
N SER A 5 10.20 -7.06 -14.71
CA SER A 5 9.19 -7.61 -15.61
C SER A 5 8.84 -9.07 -15.30
N LYS A 6 9.84 -9.89 -14.93
CA LYS A 6 9.61 -11.28 -14.51
C LYS A 6 8.86 -11.37 -13.18
N ALA A 7 9.24 -10.53 -12.21
CA ALA A 7 8.56 -10.44 -10.93
C ALA A 7 7.10 -10.01 -11.12
N LEU A 8 6.86 -8.94 -11.90
CA LEU A 8 5.52 -8.45 -12.21
C LEU A 8 4.65 -9.54 -12.83
N SER A 9 5.15 -10.24 -13.86
CA SER A 9 4.41 -11.33 -14.52
C SER A 9 4.05 -12.46 -13.55
N SER A 10 4.92 -12.76 -12.59
CA SER A 10 4.68 -13.79 -11.57
C SER A 10 3.58 -13.35 -10.60
N TYR A 11 3.60 -12.09 -10.13
CA TYR A 11 2.57 -11.56 -9.25
C TYR A 11 1.21 -11.37 -9.95
N GLU A 12 1.19 -10.96 -11.21
CA GLU A 12 -0.06 -10.85 -11.99
C GLU A 12 -0.72 -12.22 -12.21
N ARG A 13 0.09 -13.27 -12.42
CA ARG A 13 -0.42 -14.64 -12.52
C ARG A 13 -0.98 -15.14 -11.19
N ALA A 14 -0.32 -14.84 -10.06
CA ALA A 14 -0.85 -15.15 -8.74
C ALA A 14 -2.20 -14.45 -8.52
N LEU A 15 -2.27 -13.15 -8.81
CA LEU A 15 -3.48 -12.35 -8.68
C LEU A 15 -4.65 -12.89 -9.54
N ASP A 16 -4.38 -13.35 -10.77
CA ASP A 16 -5.41 -13.94 -11.64
C ASP A 16 -5.96 -15.26 -11.08
N ILE A 17 -5.10 -16.10 -10.49
CA ILE A 17 -5.51 -17.35 -9.84
C ILE A 17 -6.34 -17.03 -8.59
N ASP A 18 -5.85 -16.14 -7.74
CA ASP A 18 -6.48 -15.77 -6.48
C ASP A 18 -7.85 -15.12 -6.71
N LYS A 19 -8.00 -14.26 -7.73
CA LYS A 19 -9.30 -13.70 -8.12
C LYS A 19 -10.35 -14.73 -8.53
N LYS A 20 -9.94 -15.92 -8.98
CA LYS A 20 -10.86 -17.01 -9.38
C LYS A 20 -11.36 -17.82 -8.20
N VAL A 21 -10.60 -17.86 -7.10
CA VAL A 21 -10.86 -18.77 -5.97
C VAL A 21 -11.18 -18.03 -4.67
N LEU A 22 -10.86 -16.74 -4.56
CA LEU A 22 -11.04 -15.93 -3.37
C LEU A 22 -12.14 -14.87 -3.56
N PRO A 23 -12.83 -14.49 -2.48
CA PRO A 23 -13.75 -13.35 -2.52
C PRO A 23 -13.00 -12.04 -2.83
N PRO A 24 -13.65 -11.03 -3.44
CA PRO A 24 -12.99 -9.80 -3.93
C PRO A 24 -12.22 -8.96 -2.89
N ASN A 25 -12.44 -9.21 -1.60
CA ASN A 25 -11.83 -8.52 -0.46
C ASN A 25 -10.97 -9.46 0.41
N HIS A 26 -10.52 -10.59 -0.14
CA HIS A 26 -9.65 -11.49 0.59
C HIS A 26 -8.28 -10.84 0.87
N PRO A 27 -7.69 -11.00 2.08
CA PRO A 27 -6.39 -10.43 2.42
C PRO A 27 -5.25 -10.81 1.47
N ASP A 28 -5.28 -12.01 0.89
CA ASP A 28 -4.24 -12.46 -0.05
C ASP A 28 -4.22 -11.62 -1.34
N LEU A 29 -5.38 -11.18 -1.83
CA LEU A 29 -5.45 -10.24 -2.95
C LEU A 29 -4.73 -8.93 -2.62
N ALA A 30 -4.82 -8.46 -1.36
CA ALA A 30 -4.11 -7.26 -0.93
C ALA A 30 -2.59 -7.46 -0.93
N SER A 31 -2.09 -8.66 -0.65
CA SER A 31 -0.67 -8.98 -0.74
C SER A 31 -0.17 -8.96 -2.19
N ASP A 32 -0.94 -9.55 -3.11
CA ASP A 32 -0.62 -9.53 -4.55
C ASP A 32 -0.59 -8.10 -5.11
N TYR A 33 -1.64 -7.33 -4.85
CA TYR A 33 -1.71 -5.93 -5.25
C TYR A 33 -0.57 -5.10 -4.65
N ASN A 34 -0.16 -5.38 -3.41
CA ASN A 34 0.96 -4.67 -2.79
C ASN A 34 2.28 -4.92 -3.52
N ASN A 35 2.55 -6.17 -3.90
CA ASN A 35 3.76 -6.53 -4.63
C ASN A 35 3.77 -5.94 -6.05
N ILE A 36 2.64 -6.01 -6.76
CA ILE A 36 2.48 -5.39 -8.08
C ILE A 36 2.70 -3.88 -7.99
N GLY A 37 2.10 -3.21 -6.99
CA GLY A 37 2.27 -1.79 -6.77
C GLY A 37 3.72 -1.39 -6.52
N ALA A 38 4.43 -2.15 -5.68
CA ALA A 38 5.84 -1.93 -5.39
C ALA A 38 6.73 -2.07 -6.64
N VAL A 39 6.49 -3.10 -7.47
CA VAL A 39 7.24 -3.30 -8.71
C VAL A 39 6.98 -2.16 -9.70
N HIS A 40 5.73 -1.77 -9.92
CA HIS A 40 5.40 -0.62 -10.76
C HIS A 40 6.07 0.67 -10.28
N ASN A 41 6.11 0.91 -8.96
CA ASN A 41 6.78 2.07 -8.39
C ASN A 41 8.29 2.06 -8.71
N LYS A 42 8.96 0.91 -8.58
CA LYS A 42 10.38 0.75 -8.93
C LYS A 42 10.66 0.90 -10.43
N MET A 43 9.66 0.65 -11.27
CA MET A 43 9.73 0.84 -12.72
C MET A 43 9.40 2.28 -13.16
N GLY A 44 8.99 3.17 -12.24
CA GLY A 44 8.52 4.52 -12.57
C GLY A 44 7.10 4.57 -13.13
N GLU A 45 6.36 3.47 -13.08
CA GLU A 45 4.97 3.35 -13.57
C GLU A 45 3.98 3.78 -12.48
N TYR A 46 4.12 5.02 -12.01
CA TYR A 46 3.48 5.50 -10.78
C TYR A 46 1.95 5.41 -10.79
N SER A 47 1.28 5.67 -11.92
CA SER A 47 -0.18 5.55 -12.01
C SER A 47 -0.68 4.13 -11.75
N LYS A 48 0.06 3.11 -12.23
CA LYS A 48 -0.28 1.70 -11.97
C LYS A 48 0.05 1.31 -10.52
N ALA A 49 1.14 1.86 -9.98
CA ALA A 49 1.50 1.68 -8.57
C ALA A 49 0.42 2.23 -7.64
N LEU A 50 -0.08 3.44 -7.90
CA LEU A 50 -1.18 4.06 -7.15
C LEU A 50 -2.43 3.19 -7.20
N SER A 51 -2.90 2.81 -8.39
CA SER A 51 -4.09 1.98 -8.55
C SER A 51 -3.98 0.66 -7.76
N SER A 52 -2.79 0.05 -7.75
CA SER A 52 -2.53 -1.18 -7.00
C SER A 52 -2.61 -0.94 -5.50
N HIS A 53 -1.93 0.08 -4.97
CA HIS A 53 -1.93 0.40 -3.53
C HIS A 53 -3.28 0.92 -3.02
N GLU A 54 -4.06 1.62 -3.85
CA GLU A 54 -5.44 2.00 -3.54
C GLU A 54 -6.34 0.77 -3.37
N ARG A 55 -6.17 -0.26 -4.23
CA ARG A 55 -6.88 -1.52 -4.10
C ARG A 55 -6.52 -2.27 -2.81
N VAL A 56 -5.24 -2.25 -2.41
CA VAL A 56 -4.80 -2.76 -1.09
C VAL A 56 -5.52 -2.04 0.04
N LEU A 57 -5.58 -0.70 -0.02
CA LEU A 57 -6.23 0.11 1.01
C LEU A 57 -7.73 -0.18 1.12
N GLU A 58 -8.42 -0.35 -0.01
CA GLU A 58 -9.84 -0.72 -0.05
C GLU A 58 -10.10 -2.07 0.63
N ILE A 59 -9.34 -3.10 0.25
CA ILE A 59 -9.47 -4.44 0.82
C ILE A 59 -9.24 -4.40 2.34
N LYS A 60 -8.17 -3.73 2.79
CA LYS A 60 -7.85 -3.62 4.22
C LYS A 60 -8.88 -2.82 5.00
N LYS A 61 -9.49 -1.78 4.42
CA LYS A 61 -10.56 -1.01 5.08
C LYS A 61 -11.82 -1.83 5.33
N ILE A 62 -12.08 -2.83 4.49
CA ILE A 62 -13.21 -3.74 4.65
C ILE A 62 -12.88 -4.81 5.70
N ALA A 63 -11.64 -5.32 5.70
CA ALA A 63 -11.23 -6.43 6.55
C ALA A 63 -10.79 -6.04 7.97
N LEU A 64 -10.41 -4.78 8.21
CA LEU A 64 -9.73 -4.35 9.44
C LEU A 64 -10.42 -3.15 10.11
N PRO A 65 -10.30 -2.99 11.44
CA PRO A 65 -10.69 -1.77 12.14
C PRO A 65 -10.01 -0.53 11.57
N ALA A 66 -10.69 0.62 11.64
CA ALA A 66 -10.21 1.88 11.05
C ALA A 66 -8.85 2.39 11.60
N ASN A 67 -8.47 1.94 12.80
CA ASN A 67 -7.19 2.26 13.43
C ASN A 67 -6.15 1.13 13.31
N HIS A 68 -6.34 0.13 12.45
CA HIS A 68 -5.37 -0.96 12.33
C HIS A 68 -4.08 -0.48 11.64
N LEU A 69 -2.90 -0.79 12.22
CA LEU A 69 -1.59 -0.34 11.71
C LEU A 69 -1.31 -0.71 10.24
N SER A 70 -1.84 -1.84 9.77
CA SER A 70 -1.76 -2.21 8.34
C SER A 70 -2.38 -1.18 7.37
N LEU A 71 -3.30 -0.34 7.83
CA LEU A 71 -3.84 0.80 7.07
C LEU A 71 -2.82 1.94 6.98
N ALA A 72 -2.09 2.22 8.08
CA ALA A 72 -1.00 3.20 8.08
C ALA A 72 0.08 2.83 7.06
N VAL A 73 0.48 1.55 7.01
CA VAL A 73 1.42 1.03 6.01
C VAL A 73 0.92 1.26 4.58
N SER A 74 -0.38 1.03 4.32
CA SER A 74 -0.96 1.28 3.00
C SER A 74 -0.97 2.75 2.63
N TYR A 75 -1.26 3.65 3.57
CA TYR A 75 -1.15 5.09 3.36
C TYR A 75 0.30 5.53 3.09
N ASN A 76 1.28 4.97 3.80
CA ASN A 76 2.69 5.23 3.55
C ASN A 76 3.11 4.78 2.14
N ASN A 77 2.64 3.63 1.66
CA ASN A 77 2.95 3.17 0.30
C ASN A 77 2.38 4.12 -0.76
N ILE A 78 1.15 4.62 -0.58
CA ILE A 78 0.57 5.62 -1.47
C ILE A 78 1.37 6.94 -1.40
N GLY A 79 1.74 7.37 -0.19
CA GLY A 79 2.57 8.56 0.01
C GLY A 79 3.92 8.46 -0.71
N ASN A 80 4.58 7.30 -0.62
CA ASN A 80 5.85 7.03 -1.31
C ASN A 80 5.71 7.13 -2.83
N VAL A 81 4.60 6.68 -3.41
CA VAL A 81 4.38 6.80 -4.85
C VAL A 81 4.19 8.27 -5.25
N TYR A 82 3.40 9.05 -4.50
CA TYR A 82 3.26 10.48 -4.76
C TYR A 82 4.58 11.24 -4.59
N ASP A 83 5.39 10.89 -3.60
CA ASP A 83 6.70 11.49 -3.37
C ASP A 83 7.63 11.25 -4.57
N ASN A 84 7.67 10.01 -5.07
CA ASN A 84 8.41 9.66 -6.28
C ASN A 84 7.91 10.38 -7.55
N MET A 85 6.63 10.79 -7.58
CA MET A 85 6.06 11.62 -8.64
C MET A 85 6.40 13.12 -8.50
N GLY A 86 6.95 13.56 -7.36
CA GLY A 86 7.11 14.97 -7.02
C GLY A 86 5.81 15.64 -6.57
N GLU A 87 4.77 14.87 -6.29
CA GLU A 87 3.44 15.33 -5.85
C GLU A 87 3.41 15.49 -4.32
N TYR A 88 4.31 16.32 -3.79
CA TYR A 88 4.61 16.39 -2.35
C TYR A 88 3.39 16.70 -1.47
N SER A 89 2.45 17.53 -1.94
CA SER A 89 1.22 17.82 -1.18
C SER A 89 0.34 16.58 -0.98
N LYS A 90 0.27 15.70 -1.99
CA LYS A 90 -0.49 14.44 -1.90
C LYS A 90 0.27 13.40 -1.08
N ALA A 91 1.60 13.37 -1.19
CA ALA A 91 2.45 12.53 -0.38
C ALA A 91 2.28 12.87 1.11
N LEU A 92 2.40 14.15 1.47
CA LEU A 92 2.21 14.65 2.83
C LEU A 92 0.84 14.26 3.39
N SER A 93 -0.24 14.50 2.64
CA SER A 93 -1.59 14.12 3.08
C SER A 93 -1.73 12.61 3.34
N SER A 94 -1.03 11.78 2.57
CA SER A 94 -1.01 10.33 2.77
C SER A 94 -0.24 9.95 4.03
N TYR A 95 0.95 10.53 4.24
CA TYR A 95 1.75 10.30 5.45
C TYR A 95 1.06 10.80 6.73
N GLU A 96 0.36 11.93 6.68
CA GLU A 96 -0.42 12.44 7.82
C GLU A 96 -1.53 11.47 8.23
N ARG A 97 -2.20 10.83 7.27
CA ARG A 97 -3.20 9.78 7.56
C ARG A 97 -2.58 8.54 8.19
N ALA A 98 -1.38 8.13 7.74
CA ALA A 98 -0.65 7.05 8.38
C ALA A 98 -0.27 7.41 9.83
N LEU A 99 0.24 8.62 10.03
CA LEU A 99 0.63 9.12 11.34
C LEU A 99 -0.54 9.24 12.32
N ASP A 100 -1.73 9.65 11.86
CA ASP A 100 -2.94 9.70 12.69
C ASP A 100 -3.34 8.31 13.21
N ILE A 101 -3.20 7.27 12.38
CA ILE A 101 -3.44 5.88 12.80
C ILE A 101 -2.40 5.44 13.81
N ASP A 102 -1.11 5.68 13.53
CA ASP A 102 0.00 5.32 14.41
C ASP A 102 -0.16 5.96 15.80
N LYS A 103 -0.52 7.25 15.86
CA LYS A 103 -0.79 7.96 17.13
C LYS A 103 -1.94 7.38 17.95
N LYS A 104 -2.95 6.80 17.29
CA LYS A 104 -4.12 6.20 17.97
C LYS A 104 -3.82 4.82 18.54
N VAL A 105 -2.79 4.14 18.04
CA VAL A 105 -2.47 2.75 18.42
C VAL A 105 -1.22 2.68 19.29
N LEU A 106 -0.20 3.47 18.98
CA LEU A 106 1.11 3.38 19.59
C LEU A 106 1.18 4.20 20.89
N PRO A 107 1.81 3.67 21.94
CA PRO A 107 2.06 4.45 23.14
C PRO A 107 3.00 5.63 22.82
N PRO A 108 2.97 6.71 23.63
CA PRO A 108 3.73 7.94 23.37
C PRO A 108 5.25 7.76 23.18
N ASN A 109 5.83 6.65 23.66
CA ASN A 109 7.26 6.36 23.62
C ASN A 109 7.67 5.34 22.53
N HIS A 110 6.81 5.05 21.55
CA HIS A 110 7.20 4.17 20.44
C HIS A 110 8.17 4.89 19.48
N PRO A 111 9.16 4.22 18.87
CA PRO A 111 10.12 4.85 17.96
C PRO A 111 9.52 5.60 16.76
N ASN A 112 8.29 5.24 16.38
CA ASN A 112 7.52 5.89 15.32
C ASN A 112 6.50 6.92 15.85
N SER A 113 6.43 7.15 17.16
CA SER A 113 5.63 8.22 17.75
C SER A 113 6.39 9.55 17.57
N PRO A 114 5.76 10.61 17.02
CA PRO A 114 6.42 11.90 16.89
C PRO A 114 6.70 12.46 18.28
N MET A 115 7.96 12.81 18.55
CA MET A 115 8.32 13.50 19.80
C MET A 115 7.62 14.87 19.82
N LEU A 116 6.89 15.14 20.91
CA LEU A 116 6.28 16.44 21.20
C LEU A 116 7.34 17.48 21.58
#